data_AF-A0A2N1RQL7-F1
#
_entry.id   AF-A0A2N1RQL7-F1
#
_cell.length_a   1.000
_cell.length_b   1.000
_cell.length_c   1.000
_cell.angle_alpha   90.00
_cell.angle_beta   90.00
_cell.angle_gamma   90.00
#
_symmetry.space_group_name_H-M   'P 1'
#
loop_
_entity.id
_entity.type
_entity.pdbx_description
1 polymer ?
#
loop_
_entity_poly.entity_id
_entity_poly.type
_entity_poly.pdbx_seq_one_letter_code
_entity_poly.pdbx_strand_id
1 'polypeptide(L)'
;MKNILRAVIVVIGIITPAAVLNADTILLSDGTYLVGKVVEWDAYHIIFKNSHGAFAIKKKQLVKLYVTGSQLEDIELNRTLGNVMKDEDIIKHYLSGMEGMPAGGYDKETVESGVTGSDLNRKFRMLFSYYRVAGLLTDVIPSAWGVSAGYSQSISGMLPDGAAFWAPLLSVESEYILFSGGSSEVLDISLYSGPRWELTLQGGRRGGVYFQTVPGFTYLQIDNEGMRSSGFTFSFKTSAGYEYSSGNYSGVVGLSYLYVYDEAASIHGLGVSMGAAYKF
;
A
#
# COMPACT_ATOMS: atom_id res chain seq x y z
N MET A 1 8.98 -11.70 -30.18
CA MET A 1 9.03 -11.75 -28.69
C MET A 1 9.65 -10.52 -28.02
N LYS A 2 10.65 -9.80 -28.57
CA LYS A 2 11.29 -8.66 -27.89
C LYS A 2 10.40 -7.41 -27.65
N ASN A 3 9.27 -7.27 -28.35
CA ASN A 3 8.44 -6.06 -28.29
C ASN A 3 7.32 -6.13 -27.25
N ILE A 4 6.88 -7.32 -26.84
CA ILE A 4 5.80 -7.50 -25.84
C ILE A 4 6.34 -7.25 -24.42
N LEU A 5 7.59 -7.65 -24.15
CA LEU A 5 8.26 -7.43 -22.86
C LEU A 5 8.47 -5.94 -22.53
N ARG A 6 8.60 -5.08 -23.56
CA ARG A 6 8.73 -3.61 -23.39
C ARG A 6 7.39 -2.94 -23.07
N ALA A 7 6.27 -3.49 -23.51
CA ALA A 7 4.95 -2.90 -23.28
C ALA A 7 4.47 -3.14 -21.84
N VAL A 8 4.76 -4.30 -21.26
CA VAL A 8 4.33 -4.66 -19.89
C VAL A 8 5.08 -3.84 -18.82
N ILE A 9 6.33 -3.46 -19.07
CA ILE A 9 7.12 -2.62 -18.14
C ILE A 9 6.64 -1.16 -18.11
N VAL A 10 6.01 -0.67 -19.18
CA VAL A 10 5.57 0.75 -19.29
C VAL A 10 4.21 0.99 -18.60
N VAL A 11 3.36 -0.02 -18.46
CA VAL A 11 2.02 0.15 -17.87
C VAL A 11 2.05 0.20 -16.33
N ILE A 12 3.10 -0.32 -15.68
CA ILE A 12 3.21 -0.32 -14.20
C ILE A 12 3.72 1.04 -13.65
N GLY A 13 4.15 1.97 -14.52
CA GLY A 13 4.83 3.20 -14.11
C GLY A 13 3.99 4.48 -13.92
N ILE A 14 2.69 4.51 -14.22
CA ILE A 14 1.95 5.79 -14.31
C ILE A 14 0.56 5.71 -13.66
N ILE A 15 0.46 5.40 -12.37
CA ILE A 15 -0.69 5.86 -11.55
C ILE A 15 -0.21 6.09 -10.10
N THR A 16 0.60 7.13 -9.89
CA THR A 16 0.60 7.83 -8.60
C THR A 16 -0.29 9.06 -8.78
N PRO A 17 -1.52 9.09 -8.24
CA PRO A 17 -2.23 10.35 -8.15
C PRO A 17 -1.39 11.26 -7.23
N ALA A 18 -0.86 12.33 -7.80
CA ALA A 18 -0.34 13.44 -7.02
C ALA A 18 -1.49 13.90 -6.11
N ALA A 19 -1.39 13.60 -4.82
CA ALA A 19 -2.34 14.06 -3.84
C ALA A 19 -2.32 15.59 -3.88
N VAL A 20 -3.38 16.17 -4.43
CA VAL A 20 -3.64 17.61 -4.41
C VAL A 20 -3.76 17.98 -2.93
N LEU A 21 -2.75 18.68 -2.42
CA LEU A 21 -2.70 19.14 -1.04
C LEU A 21 -3.68 20.30 -0.87
N ASN A 22 -4.88 20.01 -0.41
CA ASN A 22 -5.94 20.98 -0.13
C ASN A 22 -5.60 21.86 1.08
N ALA A 23 -6.24 23.03 1.18
CA ALA A 23 -6.14 23.95 2.31
C ALA A 23 -7.28 23.70 3.31
N ASP A 24 -7.12 24.15 4.56
CA ASP A 24 -8.09 23.83 5.61
C ASP A 24 -8.36 25.02 6.55
N THR A 25 -9.65 25.35 6.75
CA THR A 25 -10.11 26.20 7.85
C THR A 25 -10.62 25.32 8.99
N ILE A 26 -10.13 25.53 10.22
CA ILE A 26 -10.51 24.76 11.41
C ILE A 26 -11.35 25.61 12.36
N LEU A 27 -12.43 25.04 12.89
CA LEU A 27 -13.18 25.57 14.03
C LEU A 27 -12.86 24.77 15.29
N LEU A 28 -12.40 25.45 16.33
CA LEU A 28 -12.10 24.87 17.63
C LEU A 28 -13.31 24.92 18.60
N SER A 29 -13.24 24.11 19.67
CA SER A 29 -14.28 23.97 20.70
C SER A 29 -14.53 25.23 21.51
N ASP A 30 -13.57 26.14 21.53
CA ASP A 30 -13.69 27.46 22.16
C ASP A 30 -14.29 28.52 21.21
N GLY A 31 -14.67 28.14 19.98
CA GLY A 31 -15.21 29.03 18.97
C GLY A 31 -14.14 29.71 18.10
N THR A 32 -12.85 29.40 18.29
CA THR A 32 -11.76 29.99 17.50
C THR A 32 -11.72 29.41 16.09
N TYR A 33 -11.62 30.29 15.08
CA TYR A 33 -11.33 29.90 13.71
C TYR A 33 -9.84 30.06 13.41
N LEU A 34 -9.23 29.00 12.87
CA LEU A 34 -7.87 29.00 12.40
C LEU A 34 -7.84 28.76 10.89
N VAL A 35 -7.14 29.62 10.16
CA VAL A 35 -6.94 29.52 8.71
C VAL A 35 -5.49 29.09 8.45
N GLY A 36 -5.29 28.14 7.55
CA GLY A 36 -3.97 27.55 7.31
C GLY A 36 -4.05 26.22 6.56
N LYS A 37 -3.09 25.33 6.83
CA LYS A 37 -2.96 24.05 6.15
C LYS A 37 -2.75 22.93 7.14
N VAL A 38 -3.55 21.86 7.03
CA VAL A 38 -3.20 20.62 7.71
C VAL A 38 -2.06 19.94 6.95
N VAL A 39 -0.95 19.74 7.64
CA VAL A 39 0.25 19.12 7.09
C VAL A 39 0.35 17.65 7.50
N GLU A 40 -0.18 17.32 8.67
CA GLU A 40 -0.23 15.95 9.18
C GLU A 40 -1.54 15.75 9.95
N TRP A 41 -2.10 14.55 9.83
CA TRP A 41 -3.34 14.17 10.50
C TRP A 41 -3.13 12.83 11.19
N ASP A 42 -3.12 12.83 12.53
CA ASP A 42 -2.99 11.63 13.34
C ASP A 42 -4.29 11.23 14.03
N ALA A 43 -4.26 10.20 14.87
CA ALA A 43 -5.46 9.71 15.54
C ALA A 43 -6.00 10.73 16.57
N TYR A 44 -5.14 11.52 17.19
CA TYR A 44 -5.40 12.36 18.36
C TYR A 44 -5.22 13.86 18.11
N HIS A 45 -4.42 14.23 17.12
CA HIS A 45 -4.03 15.58 16.78
C HIS A 45 -4.02 15.81 15.26
N ILE A 46 -3.98 17.08 14.91
CA ILE A 46 -3.67 17.56 13.56
C ILE A 46 -2.50 18.54 13.68
N ILE A 47 -1.53 18.43 12.78
CA ILE A 47 -0.46 19.42 12.65
C ILE A 47 -0.94 20.46 11.65
N PHE A 48 -1.30 21.61 12.19
CA PHE A 48 -1.81 22.73 11.43
C PHE A 48 -0.75 23.82 11.30
N LYS A 49 -0.55 24.34 10.09
CA LYS A 49 0.42 25.41 9.82
C LYS A 49 -0.27 26.65 9.29
N ASN A 50 0.11 27.81 9.82
CA ASN A 50 -0.33 29.12 9.32
C ASN A 50 0.81 30.16 9.46
N SER A 51 0.50 31.44 9.25
CA SER A 51 1.51 32.51 9.33
C SER A 51 2.09 32.77 10.73
N HIS A 52 1.60 32.08 11.76
CA HIS A 52 2.09 32.17 13.13
C HIS A 52 2.92 30.96 13.55
N GLY A 53 3.04 29.93 12.70
CA GLY A 53 3.84 28.75 12.95
C GLY A 53 3.06 27.45 12.74
N ALA A 54 3.57 26.37 13.34
CA ALA A 54 3.00 25.05 13.30
C ALA A 54 2.46 24.66 14.68
N PHE A 55 1.23 24.15 14.72
CA PHE A 55 0.51 23.86 15.94
C PHE A 55 0.00 22.41 15.91
N ALA A 56 0.23 21.68 17.00
CA ALA A 56 -0.41 20.38 17.22
C ALA A 56 -1.75 20.62 17.93
N ILE A 57 -2.85 20.53 17.19
CA ILE A 57 -4.21 20.75 17.71
C ILE A 57 -4.82 19.40 18.05
N LYS A 58 -5.29 19.20 19.30
CA LYS A 58 -5.98 17.95 19.68
C LYS A 58 -7.33 17.85 18.98
N LYS A 59 -7.69 16.70 18.42
CA LYS A 59 -9.00 16.50 17.76
C LYS A 59 -10.19 16.73 18.66
N LYS A 60 -10.07 16.48 19.97
CA LYS A 60 -11.14 16.81 20.93
C LYS A 60 -11.42 18.32 21.02
N GLN A 61 -10.46 19.15 20.61
CA GLN A 61 -10.63 20.60 20.49
C GLN A 61 -11.15 20.99 19.11
N LEU A 62 -11.23 20.08 18.14
CA LEU A 62 -11.74 20.34 16.80
C LEU A 62 -13.25 20.10 16.77
N VAL A 63 -14.02 21.13 16.46
CA VAL A 63 -15.45 21.04 16.22
C VAL A 63 -15.71 20.69 14.77
N LYS A 64 -15.01 21.37 13.85
CA LYS A 64 -15.20 21.16 12.41
C LYS A 64 -13.94 21.51 11.62
N LEU A 65 -13.68 20.73 10.58
CA LEU A 65 -12.68 20.99 9.56
C LEU A 65 -13.40 21.30 8.25
N TYR A 66 -13.00 22.37 7.59
CA TYR A 66 -13.47 22.72 6.27
C TYR A 66 -12.30 22.62 5.30
N VAL A 67 -12.38 21.65 4.39
CA VAL A 67 -11.38 21.42 3.35
C VAL A 67 -11.73 22.29 2.14
N THR A 68 -10.83 23.17 1.75
CA THR A 68 -10.99 24.08 0.61
C THR A 68 -9.93 23.83 -0.46
N GLY A 69 -10.31 23.99 -1.72
CA GLY A 69 -9.44 23.78 -2.88
C GLY A 69 -8.66 25.03 -3.28
N SER A 70 -9.04 26.21 -2.78
CA SER A 70 -8.42 27.49 -3.18
C SER A 70 -8.54 28.59 -2.11
N GLN A 71 -7.68 29.61 -2.23
CA GLN A 71 -7.72 30.82 -1.38
C GLN A 71 -9.07 31.53 -1.42
N LEU A 72 -9.71 31.56 -2.59
CA LEU A 72 -10.98 32.22 -2.78
C LEU A 72 -12.12 31.48 -2.06
N GLU A 73 -12.06 30.15 -2.05
CA GLU A 73 -13.00 29.32 -1.29
C GLU A 73 -12.84 29.54 0.24
N ASP A 74 -11.61 29.69 0.74
CA ASP A 74 -11.38 30.01 2.15
C ASP A 74 -11.95 31.38 2.53
N ILE A 75 -11.81 32.39 1.68
CA ILE A 75 -12.38 33.73 1.90
C ILE A 75 -13.91 33.66 1.92
N GLU A 76 -14.53 33.00 0.93
CA GLU A 76 -15.98 32.86 0.85
C GLU A 76 -16.54 32.08 2.04
N LEU A 77 -15.85 31.02 2.45
CA LEU A 77 -16.19 30.23 3.62
C LEU A 77 -16.11 31.08 4.90
N ASN A 78 -15.02 31.81 5.13
CA ASN A 78 -14.87 32.64 6.33
C ASN A 78 -15.93 33.75 6.40
N ARG A 79 -16.30 34.34 5.27
CA ARG A 79 -17.42 35.30 5.18
C ARG A 79 -18.76 34.64 5.52
N THR A 80 -19.01 33.43 5.03
CA THR A 80 -20.23 32.66 5.32
C THR A 80 -20.33 32.25 6.79
N LEU A 81 -19.18 31.97 7.42
CA LEU A 81 -19.08 31.63 8.83
C LEU A 81 -19.18 32.86 9.76
N GLY A 82 -19.28 34.07 9.21
CA GLY A 82 -19.33 35.31 9.98
C GLY A 82 -18.01 35.64 10.68
N ASN A 83 -16.90 35.07 10.21
CA ASN A 83 -15.57 35.39 10.74
C ASN A 83 -15.15 36.80 10.30
N VAL A 84 -14.62 37.60 11.22
CA VAL A 84 -14.28 39.01 11.00
C VAL A 84 -12.84 39.20 10.51
N MET A 85 -12.16 38.10 10.16
CA MET A 85 -10.81 38.14 9.61
C MET A 85 -10.80 38.84 8.24
N LYS A 86 -9.84 39.74 8.02
CA LYS A 86 -9.68 40.42 6.74
C LYS A 86 -9.18 39.43 5.68
N ASP A 87 -9.65 39.58 4.45
CA ASP A 87 -9.24 38.71 3.33
C ASP A 87 -7.71 38.63 3.16
N GLU A 88 -7.00 39.74 3.41
CA GLU A 88 -5.53 39.82 3.35
C GLU A 88 -4.85 38.89 4.36
N ASP A 89 -5.39 38.77 5.57
CA ASP A 89 -4.85 37.91 6.63
C ASP A 89 -5.13 36.43 6.33
N ILE A 90 -6.30 36.12 5.76
CA ILE A 90 -6.66 34.77 5.28
C ILE A 90 -5.65 34.31 4.22
N ILE A 91 -5.38 35.15 3.21
CA ILE A 91 -4.42 34.85 2.14
C ILE A 91 -3.01 34.65 2.72
N LYS A 92 -2.60 35.50 3.67
CA LYS A 92 -1.29 35.40 4.32
C LYS A 92 -1.12 34.09 5.09
N HIS A 93 -2.13 33.68 5.86
CA HIS A 93 -2.13 32.41 6.58
C HIS A 93 -2.08 31.22 5.64
N TYR A 94 -2.86 31.27 4.55
CA TYR A 94 -2.88 30.26 3.50
C TYR A 94 -1.50 30.06 2.87
N LEU A 95 -0.89 31.14 2.37
CA LEU A 95 0.39 31.08 1.68
C LEU A 95 1.51 30.59 2.62
N SER A 96 1.48 31.04 3.87
CA SER A 96 2.46 30.62 4.89
C SER A 96 2.33 29.15 5.28
N GLY A 97 1.14 28.54 5.15
CA GLY A 97 0.94 27.11 5.34
C GLY A 97 1.48 26.27 4.18
N MET A 98 1.62 26.86 2.98
CA MET A 98 2.15 26.22 1.77
C MET A 98 3.67 26.39 1.63
N GLU A 99 4.18 27.59 1.88
CA GLU A 99 5.61 27.90 1.87
C GLU A 99 6.20 27.46 3.21
N GLY A 100 6.89 26.31 3.23
CA GLY A 100 7.52 25.80 4.45
C GLY A 100 8.37 26.89 5.14
N MET A 101 7.89 27.39 6.29
CA MET A 101 8.56 28.46 7.02
C MET A 101 10.00 28.11 7.42
N PRO A 102 10.90 29.11 7.53
CA PRO A 102 12.25 28.92 8.04
C PRO A 102 12.21 28.47 9.52
N ALA A 103 13.21 27.66 9.88
CA ALA A 103 13.33 26.93 11.15
C ALA A 103 13.36 27.84 12.40
N GLY A 104 12.20 28.29 12.85
CA GLY A 104 11.98 28.88 14.16
C GLY A 104 11.30 27.88 15.10
N GLY A 105 12.11 27.15 15.85
CA GLY A 105 11.80 26.55 17.17
C GLY A 105 10.49 25.75 17.33
N TYR A 106 10.52 24.46 17.00
CA TYR A 106 9.63 23.49 17.63
C TYR A 106 10.27 23.10 18.98
N ASP A 107 9.72 23.56 20.11
CA ASP A 107 10.12 23.05 21.43
C ASP A 107 9.64 21.60 21.55
N LYS A 108 10.60 20.68 21.39
CA LYS A 108 10.37 19.22 21.29
C LYS A 108 10.14 18.52 22.64
N GLU A 109 10.05 19.24 23.75
CA GLU A 109 10.25 18.64 25.08
C GLU A 109 8.97 18.17 25.81
N THR A 110 7.78 18.10 25.19
CA THR A 110 6.56 17.75 25.97
C THR A 110 5.52 16.83 25.30
N VAL A 111 5.85 16.08 24.24
CA VAL A 111 4.93 15.04 23.73
C VAL A 111 5.69 13.81 23.27
N GLU A 112 6.38 13.13 24.19
CA GLU A 112 6.61 11.69 24.03
C GLU A 112 5.32 10.96 24.43
N SER A 113 4.96 9.95 23.64
CA SER A 113 3.79 9.05 23.78
C SER A 113 2.44 9.59 23.31
N GLY A 114 2.13 9.37 22.03
CA GLY A 114 0.78 9.59 21.51
C GLY A 114 0.67 9.40 20.00
N VAL A 115 0.79 8.14 19.55
CA VAL A 115 0.31 7.59 18.26
C VAL A 115 0.21 8.62 17.11
N THR A 116 1.29 8.69 16.34
CA THR A 116 1.43 9.34 15.04
C THR A 116 0.33 8.96 14.05
N GLY A 117 0.26 9.73 12.95
CA GLY A 117 -0.55 9.54 11.74
C GLY A 117 -0.96 8.10 11.53
N SER A 118 -2.20 7.82 11.13
CA SER A 118 -2.56 6.47 10.67
C SER A 118 -1.51 5.98 9.67
N ASP A 119 -0.55 5.20 10.17
CA ASP A 119 0.64 4.80 9.44
C ASP A 119 0.13 3.88 8.35
N LEU A 120 -0.12 4.44 7.17
CA LEU A 120 -0.45 3.68 5.99
C LEU A 120 0.79 2.86 5.68
N ASN A 121 0.84 1.67 6.24
CA ASN A 121 1.89 0.70 6.01
C ASN A 121 1.74 0.22 4.57
N ARG A 122 2.39 0.93 3.65
CA ARG A 122 2.48 0.58 2.23
C ARG A 122 3.78 -0.15 2.01
N LYS A 123 3.71 -1.25 1.27
CA LYS A 123 4.88 -2.06 0.95
C LYS A 123 4.85 -2.46 -0.50
N PHE A 124 5.98 -2.32 -1.16
CA PHE A 124 6.27 -2.98 -2.42
C PHE A 124 7.15 -4.20 -2.13
N ARG A 125 6.88 -5.34 -2.78
CA ARG A 125 7.60 -6.60 -2.62
C ARG A 125 8.04 -7.14 -3.96
N MET A 126 9.22 -7.75 -3.98
CA MET A 126 9.67 -8.59 -5.08
C MET A 126 10.17 -9.93 -4.52
N LEU A 127 9.66 -11.03 -5.06
CA LEU A 127 9.98 -12.39 -4.61
C LEU A 127 10.46 -13.23 -5.78
N PHE A 128 11.43 -14.11 -5.53
CA PHE A 128 11.79 -15.22 -6.38
C PHE A 128 11.23 -16.49 -5.75
N SER A 129 10.60 -17.32 -6.58
CA SER A 129 9.92 -18.53 -6.13
C SER A 129 10.42 -19.75 -6.90
N TYR A 130 10.49 -20.87 -6.21
CA TYR A 130 10.65 -22.20 -6.81
C TYR A 130 9.45 -23.05 -6.41
N TYR A 131 8.80 -23.68 -7.38
CA TYR A 131 7.66 -24.55 -7.17
C TYR A 131 7.99 -25.98 -7.58
N ARG A 132 7.52 -26.94 -6.78
CA ARG A 132 7.37 -28.33 -7.16
C ARG A 132 5.93 -28.57 -7.57
N VAL A 133 5.72 -29.11 -8.77
CA VAL A 133 4.39 -29.47 -9.23
C VAL A 133 3.96 -30.78 -8.57
N ALA A 134 2.67 -30.86 -8.25
CA ALA A 134 2.01 -32.03 -7.70
C ALA A 134 0.78 -32.39 -8.57
N GLY A 135 0.34 -33.64 -8.48
CA GLY A 135 -0.80 -34.15 -9.25
C GLY A 135 -0.42 -34.68 -10.63
N LEU A 136 -1.37 -34.64 -11.56
CA LEU A 136 -1.28 -35.32 -12.87
C LEU A 136 -0.14 -34.79 -13.76
N LEU A 137 0.24 -33.53 -13.60
CA LEU A 137 1.24 -32.87 -14.44
C LEU A 137 2.67 -33.01 -13.89
N THR A 138 2.86 -33.71 -12.76
CA THR A 138 4.19 -33.84 -12.10
C THR A 138 5.22 -34.49 -13.02
N ASP A 139 4.82 -35.47 -13.84
CA ASP A 139 5.74 -36.18 -14.73
C ASP A 139 6.09 -35.37 -15.99
N VAL A 140 5.25 -34.39 -16.35
CA VAL A 140 5.39 -33.57 -17.57
C VAL A 140 6.10 -32.26 -17.28
N ILE A 141 5.76 -31.60 -16.16
CA ILE A 141 6.32 -30.32 -15.73
C ILE A 141 6.61 -30.38 -14.22
N PRO A 142 7.67 -31.08 -13.77
CA PRO A 142 7.88 -31.40 -12.36
C PRO A 142 8.17 -30.18 -11.47
N SER A 143 8.65 -29.08 -12.06
CA SER A 143 9.04 -27.89 -11.31
C SER A 143 8.89 -26.61 -12.10
N ALA A 144 8.92 -25.50 -11.37
CA ALA A 144 8.79 -24.16 -11.93
C ALA A 144 9.66 -23.15 -11.17
N TRP A 145 10.09 -22.11 -11.88
CA TRP A 145 10.72 -20.93 -11.30
C TRP A 145 9.86 -19.71 -11.59
N GLY A 146 9.73 -18.81 -10.63
CA GLY A 146 8.93 -17.60 -10.80
C GLY A 146 9.54 -16.38 -10.17
N VAL A 147 9.09 -15.22 -10.66
CA VAL A 147 9.30 -13.92 -10.02
C VAL A 147 7.94 -13.27 -9.80
N SER A 148 7.74 -12.67 -8.62
CA SER A 148 6.54 -11.90 -8.34
C SER A 148 6.87 -10.50 -7.86
N ALA A 149 5.98 -9.57 -8.18
CA ALA A 149 5.99 -8.20 -7.70
C ALA A 149 4.63 -7.92 -7.08
N GLY A 150 4.61 -7.35 -5.88
CA GLY A 150 3.37 -7.10 -5.15
C GLY A 150 3.37 -5.77 -4.42
N TYR A 151 2.18 -5.20 -4.29
CA TYR A 151 1.90 -4.03 -3.48
C TYR A 151 0.91 -4.41 -2.39
N SER A 152 1.16 -3.98 -1.15
CA SER A 152 0.18 -4.12 -0.07
C SER A 152 0.03 -2.83 0.71
N GLN A 153 -1.19 -2.55 1.15
CA GLN A 153 -1.54 -1.37 1.92
C GLN A 153 -2.41 -1.75 3.11
N SER A 154 -2.08 -1.23 4.28
CA SER A 154 -2.96 -1.34 5.45
C SER A 154 -4.29 -0.64 5.20
N ILE A 155 -5.39 -1.30 5.58
CA ILE A 155 -6.73 -0.71 5.64
C ILE A 155 -7.13 -0.32 7.06
N SER A 156 -6.17 -0.11 7.98
CA SER A 156 -6.44 0.24 9.39
C SER A 156 -7.37 1.45 9.56
N GLY A 157 -7.35 2.42 8.64
CA GLY A 157 -8.27 3.57 8.67
C GLY A 157 -9.74 3.23 8.37
N MET A 158 -10.04 2.00 7.94
CA MET A 158 -11.39 1.53 7.62
C MET A 158 -11.97 0.60 8.70
N LEU A 159 -11.20 0.26 9.74
CA LEU A 159 -11.61 -0.68 10.79
C LEU A 159 -11.92 0.07 12.11
N PRO A 160 -12.90 -0.40 12.90
CA PRO A 160 -13.17 0.17 14.22
C PRO A 160 -11.97 0.09 15.16
N ASP A 161 -11.87 1.07 16.07
CA ASP A 161 -10.85 1.10 17.12
C ASP A 161 -10.80 -0.23 17.89
N GLY A 162 -9.61 -0.85 17.97
CA GLY A 162 -9.39 -2.14 18.63
C GLY A 162 -9.17 -3.34 17.69
N ALA A 163 -9.42 -3.20 16.39
CA ALA A 163 -9.16 -4.26 15.41
C ALA A 163 -7.67 -4.40 15.00
N ALA A 164 -6.78 -3.59 15.59
CA ALA A 164 -5.39 -3.40 15.14
C ALA A 164 -4.51 -4.67 15.17
N PHE A 165 -4.85 -5.67 15.98
CA PHE A 165 -4.04 -6.90 16.08
C PHE A 165 -4.19 -7.82 14.85
N TRP A 166 -5.28 -7.70 14.08
CA TRP A 166 -5.59 -8.55 12.92
C TRP A 166 -5.99 -7.78 11.66
N ALA A 167 -5.65 -6.49 11.57
CA ALA A 167 -6.02 -5.69 10.41
C ALA A 167 -5.40 -6.29 9.13
N PRO A 168 -6.21 -6.79 8.18
CA PRO A 168 -5.66 -7.25 6.92
C PRO A 168 -5.07 -6.06 6.17
N LEU A 169 -4.06 -6.32 5.36
CA LEU A 169 -3.60 -5.44 4.31
C LEU A 169 -4.33 -5.85 3.02
N LEU A 170 -4.76 -4.89 2.22
CA LEU A 170 -5.15 -5.16 0.85
C LEU A 170 -3.87 -5.37 0.04
N SER A 171 -3.76 -6.49 -0.67
CA SER A 171 -2.59 -6.83 -1.48
C SER A 171 -2.99 -7.10 -2.92
N VAL A 172 -2.17 -6.62 -3.86
CA VAL A 172 -2.19 -6.98 -5.28
C VAL A 172 -0.83 -7.53 -5.64
N GLU A 173 -0.77 -8.64 -6.38
CA GLU A 173 0.47 -9.31 -6.75
C GLU A 173 0.41 -9.80 -8.19
N SER A 174 1.42 -9.46 -9.00
CA SER A 174 1.63 -10.03 -10.32
C SER A 174 2.77 -11.05 -10.25
N GLU A 175 2.63 -12.18 -10.95
CA GLU A 175 3.63 -13.24 -10.96
C GLU A 175 3.89 -13.71 -12.40
N TYR A 176 5.15 -14.03 -12.68
CA TYR A 176 5.60 -14.69 -13.90
C TYR A 176 6.24 -16.01 -13.49
N ILE A 177 5.71 -17.14 -13.95
CA ILE A 177 6.21 -18.48 -13.63
C ILE A 177 6.53 -19.23 -14.92
N LEU A 178 7.67 -19.92 -14.93
CA LEU A 178 8.06 -20.82 -16.00
C LEU A 178 8.13 -22.25 -15.45
N PHE A 179 7.19 -23.08 -15.88
CA PHE A 179 7.18 -24.52 -15.63
C PHE A 179 7.96 -25.22 -16.74
N SER A 180 8.80 -26.19 -16.38
CA SER A 180 9.64 -26.90 -17.33
C SER A 180 9.72 -28.38 -17.01
N GLY A 181 9.59 -29.23 -18.03
CA GLY A 181 9.91 -30.66 -17.94
C GLY A 181 10.10 -31.30 -19.31
N GLY A 182 11.30 -31.83 -19.55
CA GLY A 182 11.63 -32.49 -20.81
C GLY A 182 11.40 -31.57 -22.03
N SER A 183 10.46 -31.98 -22.89
CA SER A 183 10.04 -31.26 -24.11
C SER A 183 8.84 -30.31 -23.90
N SER A 184 8.32 -30.23 -22.67
CA SER A 184 7.17 -29.40 -22.30
C SER A 184 7.58 -28.18 -21.49
N GLU A 185 7.04 -27.04 -21.86
CA GLU A 185 7.21 -25.75 -21.18
C GLU A 185 5.85 -25.08 -21.02
N VAL A 186 5.59 -24.54 -19.83
CA VAL A 186 4.39 -23.72 -19.59
C VAL A 186 4.83 -22.38 -18.99
N LEU A 187 4.49 -21.31 -19.69
CA LEU A 187 4.61 -19.95 -19.20
C LEU A 187 3.30 -19.51 -18.57
N ASP A 188 3.38 -18.97 -17.37
CA ASP A 188 2.27 -18.45 -16.58
C ASP A 188 2.53 -16.97 -16.28
N ILE A 189 1.55 -16.13 -16.62
CA ILE A 189 1.46 -14.74 -16.15
C ILE A 189 0.18 -14.60 -15.35
N SER A 190 0.32 -14.29 -14.07
CA SER A 190 -0.78 -14.24 -13.12
C SER A 190 -0.94 -12.87 -12.47
N LEU A 191 -2.19 -12.53 -12.13
CA LEU A 191 -2.53 -11.37 -11.30
C LEU A 191 -3.47 -11.82 -10.16
N TYR A 192 -3.06 -11.54 -8.93
CA TYR A 192 -3.75 -11.90 -7.70
C TYR A 192 -4.14 -10.65 -6.91
N SER A 193 -5.25 -10.71 -6.19
CA SER A 193 -5.70 -9.64 -5.30
C SER A 193 -6.45 -10.19 -4.10
N GLY A 194 -6.18 -9.65 -2.91
CA GLY A 194 -6.97 -9.95 -1.73
C GLY A 194 -6.25 -9.65 -0.41
N PRO A 195 -6.75 -10.19 0.70
CA PRO A 195 -6.25 -9.87 2.03
C PRO A 195 -4.91 -10.56 2.33
N ARG A 196 -4.03 -9.83 3.00
CA ARG A 196 -2.79 -10.32 3.61
C ARG A 196 -2.79 -9.95 5.09
N TRP A 197 -2.64 -10.94 5.96
CA TRP A 197 -2.51 -10.72 7.40
C TRP A 197 -1.04 -10.70 7.77
N GLU A 198 -0.65 -9.80 8.67
CA GLU A 198 0.71 -9.70 9.19
C GLU A 198 0.66 -9.64 10.73
N LEU A 199 1.34 -10.58 11.38
CA LEU A 199 1.47 -10.67 12.82
C LEU A 199 2.88 -10.23 13.22
N THR A 200 2.98 -9.09 13.90
CA THR A 200 4.25 -8.61 14.44
C THR A 200 4.57 -9.36 15.74
N LEU A 201 5.74 -10.00 15.81
CA LEU A 201 6.14 -10.74 17.02
C LEU A 201 6.59 -9.76 18.11
N GLN A 202 6.07 -9.89 19.33
CA GLN A 202 6.43 -9.04 20.47
C GLN A 202 7.91 -9.26 20.88
N GLY A 203 8.63 -8.17 21.17
CA GLY A 203 10.00 -8.23 21.72
C GLY A 203 11.10 -7.68 20.81
N GLY A 204 10.80 -7.30 19.57
CA GLY A 204 11.76 -6.61 18.72
C GLY A 204 11.15 -6.27 17.37
N ARG A 205 11.16 -4.99 16.99
CA ARG A 205 10.60 -4.36 15.77
C ARG A 205 11.11 -4.90 14.43
N ARG A 206 11.77 -6.07 14.42
CA ARG A 206 12.57 -6.55 13.29
C ARG A 206 11.92 -7.69 12.51
N GLY A 207 10.69 -8.12 12.81
CA GLY A 207 9.98 -8.99 11.88
C GLY A 207 8.60 -9.47 12.31
N GLY A 208 7.92 -10.12 11.37
CA GLY A 208 6.57 -10.63 11.55
C GLY A 208 6.27 -11.82 10.65
N VAL A 209 5.27 -12.59 11.03
CA VAL A 209 4.73 -13.69 10.21
C VAL A 209 3.61 -13.13 9.35
N TYR A 210 3.55 -13.51 8.08
CA TYR A 210 2.43 -13.16 7.20
C TYR A 210 1.70 -14.40 6.73
N PHE A 211 0.42 -14.21 6.43
CA PHE A 211 -0.44 -15.18 5.77
C PHE A 211 -1.27 -14.46 4.71
N GLN A 212 -1.49 -15.07 3.56
CA GLN A 212 -2.24 -14.49 2.47
C GLN A 212 -2.93 -15.59 1.69
N THR A 213 -4.18 -15.36 1.31
CA THR A 213 -4.93 -16.26 0.43
C THR A 213 -5.70 -15.41 -0.57
N VAL A 214 -5.42 -15.60 -1.86
CA VAL A 214 -5.83 -14.67 -2.91
C VAL A 214 -6.30 -15.42 -4.16
N PRO A 215 -7.51 -15.11 -4.66
CA PRO A 215 -7.90 -15.49 -6.00
C PRO A 215 -7.16 -14.63 -7.02
N GLY A 216 -7.06 -15.14 -8.24
CA GLY A 216 -6.42 -14.47 -9.35
C GLY A 216 -6.89 -14.96 -10.71
N PHE A 217 -6.34 -14.32 -11.72
CA PHE A 217 -6.49 -14.69 -13.12
C PHE A 217 -5.10 -14.98 -13.69
N THR A 218 -5.01 -16.00 -14.51
CA THR A 218 -3.76 -16.49 -15.08
C THR A 218 -3.90 -16.63 -16.58
N TYR A 219 -2.91 -16.12 -17.31
CA TYR A 219 -2.66 -16.44 -18.70
C TYR A 219 -1.62 -17.55 -18.77
N LEU A 220 -1.97 -18.66 -19.41
CA LEU A 220 -1.07 -19.77 -19.69
C LEU A 220 -0.68 -19.78 -21.16
N GLN A 221 0.59 -20.05 -21.43
CA GLN A 221 1.09 -20.42 -22.75
C GLN A 221 1.86 -21.73 -22.62
N ILE A 222 1.36 -22.76 -23.29
CA ILE A 222 1.87 -24.13 -23.27
C ILE A 222 2.60 -24.36 -24.59
N ASP A 223 3.84 -24.84 -24.53
CA ASP A 223 4.60 -25.36 -25.66
C ASP A 223 4.97 -26.82 -25.36
N ASN A 224 4.50 -27.75 -26.18
CA ASN A 224 4.82 -29.16 -26.05
C ASN A 224 5.16 -29.73 -27.42
N GLU A 225 6.44 -30.03 -27.63
CA GLU A 225 6.95 -30.60 -28.89
C GLU A 225 6.56 -29.78 -30.14
N GLY A 226 6.50 -28.45 -30.01
CA GLY A 226 6.16 -27.54 -31.09
C GLY A 226 4.66 -27.29 -31.27
N MET A 227 3.81 -28.00 -30.53
CA MET A 227 2.40 -27.63 -30.40
C MET A 227 2.25 -26.54 -29.36
N ARG A 228 1.61 -25.43 -29.76
CA ARG A 228 1.38 -24.28 -28.88
C ARG A 228 -0.10 -24.10 -28.61
N SER A 229 -0.42 -23.87 -27.34
CA SER A 229 -1.75 -23.48 -26.88
C SER A 229 -1.63 -22.35 -25.88
N SER A 230 -2.66 -21.51 -25.77
CA SER A 230 -2.70 -20.45 -24.78
C SER A 230 -4.13 -20.17 -24.35
N GLY A 231 -4.31 -19.77 -23.09
CA GLY A 231 -5.63 -19.50 -22.54
C GLY A 231 -5.59 -18.67 -21.27
N PHE A 232 -6.76 -18.16 -20.90
CA PHE A 232 -6.98 -17.53 -19.60
C PHE A 232 -7.77 -18.46 -18.71
N THR A 233 -7.40 -18.50 -17.44
CA THR A 233 -8.11 -19.30 -16.43
C THR A 233 -8.04 -18.65 -15.06
N PHE A 234 -8.77 -19.21 -14.11
CA PHE A 234 -8.74 -18.81 -12.72
C PHE A 234 -7.59 -19.49 -11.98
N SER A 235 -7.00 -18.75 -11.05
CA SER A 235 -5.98 -19.27 -10.15
C SER A 235 -6.27 -18.87 -8.72
N PHE A 236 -5.65 -19.61 -7.81
CA PHE A 236 -5.75 -19.39 -6.38
C PHE A 236 -4.38 -19.62 -5.76
N LYS A 237 -3.94 -18.66 -4.94
CA LYS A 237 -2.64 -18.72 -4.29
C LYS A 237 -2.79 -18.52 -2.80
N THR A 238 -2.18 -19.41 -2.03
CA THR A 238 -2.04 -19.28 -0.58
C THR A 238 -0.57 -19.16 -0.25
N SER A 239 -0.17 -18.18 0.56
CA SER A 239 1.21 -18.02 1.00
C SER A 239 1.29 -17.72 2.49
N ALA A 240 2.35 -18.21 3.11
CA ALA A 240 2.67 -17.94 4.51
C ALA A 240 4.18 -17.80 4.65
N GLY A 241 4.65 -16.90 5.50
CA GLY A 241 6.08 -16.70 5.63
C GLY A 241 6.48 -15.74 6.73
N TYR A 242 7.76 -15.41 6.73
CA TYR A 242 8.37 -14.47 7.67
C TYR A 242 8.96 -13.30 6.91
N GLU A 243 8.71 -12.09 7.41
CA GLU A 243 9.28 -10.84 6.92
C GLU A 243 10.15 -10.23 8.02
N TYR A 244 11.45 -10.12 7.76
CA TYR A 244 12.40 -9.43 8.63
C TYR A 244 12.54 -7.98 8.20
N SER A 245 12.24 -7.02 9.08
CA SER A 245 12.28 -5.59 8.77
C SER A 245 13.47 -4.85 9.40
N SER A 246 14.13 -4.02 8.60
CA SER A 246 15.20 -3.12 9.01
C SER A 246 15.02 -1.76 8.34
N GLY A 247 14.46 -0.79 9.08
CA GLY A 247 14.05 0.50 8.53
C GLY A 247 12.99 0.33 7.43
N ASN A 248 13.24 0.94 6.27
CA ASN A 248 12.34 0.88 5.12
C ASN A 248 12.52 -0.39 4.28
N TYR A 249 13.50 -1.22 4.58
CA TYR A 249 13.76 -2.45 3.83
C TYR A 249 13.35 -3.67 4.65
N SER A 250 12.93 -4.74 3.98
CA SER A 250 12.67 -6.02 4.64
C SER A 250 13.12 -7.19 3.77
N GLY A 251 13.63 -8.25 4.40
CA GLY A 251 13.84 -9.54 3.77
C GLY A 251 12.61 -10.43 3.97
N VAL A 252 12.19 -11.15 2.94
CA VAL A 252 11.00 -12.00 2.96
C VAL A 252 11.41 -13.42 2.63
N VAL A 253 10.92 -14.38 3.41
CA VAL A 253 10.95 -15.82 3.08
C VAL A 253 9.56 -16.40 3.28
N GLY A 254 9.15 -17.34 2.43
CA GLY A 254 7.80 -17.90 2.53
C GLY A 254 7.61 -19.23 1.82
N LEU A 255 6.50 -19.87 2.17
CA LEU A 255 5.94 -21.02 1.50
C LEU A 255 4.72 -20.57 0.71
N SER A 256 4.52 -21.15 -0.46
CA SER A 256 3.36 -20.88 -1.31
C SER A 256 2.72 -22.18 -1.78
N TYR A 257 1.41 -22.14 -1.92
CA TYR A 257 0.61 -23.11 -2.65
C TYR A 257 -0.07 -22.37 -3.80
N LEU A 258 0.13 -22.87 -5.01
CA LEU A 258 -0.45 -22.38 -6.24
C LEU A 258 -1.44 -23.41 -6.77
N TYR A 259 -2.62 -22.96 -7.12
CA TYR A 259 -3.62 -23.74 -7.84
C TYR A 259 -4.03 -22.98 -9.10
N VAL A 260 -3.87 -23.59 -10.26
CA VAL A 260 -4.35 -23.06 -11.54
C VAL A 260 -5.43 -24.01 -12.04
N TYR A 261 -6.64 -23.48 -12.21
CA TYR A 261 -7.77 -24.23 -12.69
C TYR A 261 -7.61 -24.54 -14.18
N ASP A 262 -7.91 -25.76 -14.58
CA ASP A 262 -8.07 -26.15 -15.98
C ASP A 262 -9.01 -27.36 -16.00
N GLU A 263 -9.91 -27.43 -16.98
CA GLU A 263 -10.91 -28.50 -17.06
C GLU A 263 -10.27 -29.86 -17.35
N ALA A 264 -9.14 -29.90 -18.07
CA ALA A 264 -8.45 -31.12 -18.43
C ALA A 264 -7.42 -31.52 -17.37
N ALA A 265 -6.60 -30.59 -16.91
CA ALA A 265 -5.56 -30.88 -15.91
C ALA A 265 -5.17 -29.64 -15.09
N SER A 266 -5.67 -29.55 -13.85
CA SER A 266 -5.29 -28.49 -12.93
C SER A 266 -3.82 -28.59 -12.50
N ILE A 267 -3.17 -27.43 -12.37
CA ILE A 267 -1.79 -27.33 -11.87
C ILE A 267 -1.84 -27.08 -10.36
N HIS A 268 -1.14 -27.93 -9.61
CA HIS A 268 -0.89 -27.74 -8.18
C HIS A 268 0.60 -27.53 -7.95
N GLY A 269 0.99 -26.42 -7.34
CA GLY A 269 2.39 -26.08 -7.05
C GLY A 269 2.60 -25.87 -5.56
N LEU A 270 3.58 -26.56 -4.97
CA LEU A 270 4.10 -26.26 -3.63
C LEU A 270 5.44 -25.57 -3.77
N GLY A 271 5.54 -24.33 -3.29
CA GLY A 271 6.68 -23.47 -3.52
C GLY A 271 7.33 -22.92 -2.26
N VAL A 272 8.59 -22.55 -2.44
CA VAL A 272 9.36 -21.70 -1.53
C VAL A 272 9.63 -20.39 -2.24
N SER A 273 9.60 -19.28 -1.50
CA SER A 273 9.86 -17.95 -2.02
C SER A 273 10.82 -17.18 -1.11
N MET A 274 11.65 -16.33 -1.71
CA MET A 274 12.51 -15.41 -1.00
C MET A 274 12.64 -14.09 -1.75
N GLY A 275 12.85 -12.99 -1.05
CA GLY A 275 13.06 -11.71 -1.70
C GLY A 275 13.10 -10.55 -0.74
N ALA A 276 12.70 -9.38 -1.22
CA ALA A 276 12.78 -8.13 -0.48
C ALA A 276 11.49 -7.32 -0.56
N ALA A 277 11.28 -6.49 0.45
CA ALA A 277 10.22 -5.49 0.49
C ALA A 277 10.80 -4.10 0.78
N TYR A 278 10.13 -3.08 0.24
CA TYR A 278 10.37 -1.68 0.54
C TYR A 278 9.10 -1.05 1.12
N LYS A 279 9.23 -0.41 2.28
CA LYS A 279 8.17 0.32 2.99
C LYS A 279 8.32 1.82 2.74
N PHE A 280 7.23 2.49 2.44
CA PHE A 280 7.20 3.92 2.12
C PHE A 280 5.89 4.59 2.54
#